data_AF-A0A0F9SJN6-F1
#
_entry.id   AF-A0A0F9SJN6-F1
#
_cell.length_a   1.000
_cell.length_b   1.000
_cell.length_c   1.000
_cell.angle_alpha   90.00
_cell.angle_beta   90.00
_cell.angle_gamma   90.00
#
_symmetry.space_group_name_H-M   'P 1'
#
loop_
_entity.id
_entity.type
_entity.pdbx_description
1 polymer ?
#
loop_
_entity_poly.entity_id
_entity_poly.type
_entity_poly.pdbx_seq_one_letter_code
_entity_poly.pdbx_strand_id
1 'polypeptide(L)'
;MTTVTAVDQLEKMIELARDNFSPERFEKVEKLFEHFAERIVVSPASYKAHFHNCYPGGYLDHIHNVIAGVVHIARAMKAMGVEMDFTKEEAIFAAMFHDLGKLGDLTEPYYISQTSNWHRENRGELYTINSKLIFMTVTDRSLYLLQHFGIEITSKEWQAIKISDGLYVEGNKPYFVSYQYPPHQFHTNLHYVVHFADHISTIGERDRHRQSRKS
;
A
#
# COMPACT_ATOMS: atom_id res chain seq x y z
N MET A 1 -17.21 18.06 14.99
CA MET A 1 -16.31 16.96 14.55
C MET A 1 -15.03 17.61 14.08
N THR A 2 -13.92 17.37 14.78
CA THR A 2 -12.60 17.83 14.32
C THR A 2 -12.31 17.09 13.01
N THR A 3 -12.09 17.84 11.93
CA THR A 3 -11.68 17.27 10.64
C THR A 3 -10.30 16.64 10.82
N VAL A 4 -10.21 15.32 10.71
CA VAL A 4 -8.93 14.59 10.76
C VAL A 4 -8.09 15.05 9.56
N THR A 5 -6.91 15.58 9.82
CA THR A 5 -5.99 16.04 8.77
C THR A 5 -5.08 14.91 8.29
N ALA A 6 -4.42 15.07 7.13
CA ALA A 6 -3.42 14.11 6.67
C ALA A 6 -2.22 14.01 7.64
N VAL A 7 -1.91 15.08 8.37
CA VAL A 7 -0.88 15.06 9.42
C VAL A 7 -1.33 14.17 10.59
N ASP A 8 -2.57 14.31 11.05
CA ASP A 8 -3.14 13.45 12.09
C ASP A 8 -3.15 11.97 11.66
N GLN A 9 -3.32 11.69 10.36
CA GLN A 9 -3.26 10.34 9.82
C GLN A 9 -1.84 9.78 9.80
N LEU A 10 -0.84 10.61 9.48
CA LEU A 10 0.56 10.21 9.55
C LEU A 10 0.94 9.89 11.01
N GLU A 11 0.56 10.73 11.96
CA GLU A 11 0.81 10.51 13.39
C GLU A 11 0.22 9.17 13.85
N LYS A 12 -1.05 8.89 13.51
CA LYS A 12 -1.69 7.59 13.81
C LYS A 12 -0.97 6.41 13.19
N MET A 13 -0.41 6.57 11.99
CA MET A 13 0.33 5.51 11.33
C MET A 13 1.68 5.26 12.01
N ILE A 14 2.36 6.32 12.46
CA ILE A 14 3.60 6.24 13.25
C ILE A 14 3.31 5.58 14.61
N GLU A 15 2.25 5.98 15.31
CA GLU A 15 1.80 5.35 16.55
C GLU A 15 1.51 3.86 16.36
N LEU A 16 0.78 3.51 15.29
CA LEU A 16 0.51 2.11 14.98
C LEU A 16 1.80 1.31 14.74
N ALA A 17 2.78 1.88 14.04
CA ALA A 17 4.08 1.24 13.86
C ALA A 17 4.80 1.06 15.21
N ARG A 18 4.80 2.09 16.07
CA ARG A 18 5.40 2.04 17.41
C ARG A 18 4.79 0.96 18.29
N ASP A 19 3.47 0.79 18.21
CA ASP A 19 2.73 -0.17 19.04
C ASP A 19 2.85 -1.62 18.59
N ASN A 20 3.25 -1.87 17.34
CA ASN A 20 3.21 -3.21 16.75
C ASN A 20 4.57 -3.73 16.26
N PHE A 21 5.59 -2.88 16.14
CA PHE A 21 6.92 -3.29 15.68
C PHE A 21 7.90 -3.37 16.85
N SER A 22 8.94 -4.19 16.71
CA SER A 22 10.04 -4.18 17.69
C SER A 22 10.69 -2.78 17.76
N PRO A 23 11.25 -2.36 18.91
CA PRO A 23 11.88 -1.04 19.04
C PRO A 23 12.94 -0.76 17.97
N GLU A 24 13.78 -1.76 17.66
CA GLU A 24 14.85 -1.67 16.66
C GLU A 24 14.31 -1.48 15.23
N ARG A 25 13.20 -2.16 14.90
CA ARG A 25 12.53 -2.01 13.60
C ARG A 25 11.80 -0.65 13.54
N PHE A 26 11.13 -0.26 14.61
CA PHE A 26 10.43 1.01 14.70
C PHE A 26 11.38 2.21 14.52
N GLU A 27 12.57 2.21 15.11
CA GLU A 27 13.55 3.29 14.93
C GLU A 27 13.89 3.54 13.45
N LYS A 28 14.00 2.47 12.65
CA LYS A 28 14.26 2.56 11.21
C LYS A 28 13.04 3.02 10.42
N VAL A 29 11.86 2.57 10.83
CA VAL A 29 10.56 3.00 10.27
C VAL A 29 10.29 4.48 10.56
N GLU A 30 10.62 4.95 11.76
CA GLU A 30 10.49 6.35 12.16
C GLU A 30 11.37 7.25 11.28
N LYS A 31 12.64 6.87 11.04
CA LYS A 31 13.53 7.57 10.09
C LYS A 31 12.99 7.59 8.66
N LEU A 32 12.35 6.51 8.22
CA LEU A 32 11.68 6.46 6.91
C LEU A 32 10.52 7.46 6.87
N PHE A 33 9.66 7.49 7.89
CA PHE A 33 8.55 8.44 7.95
C PHE A 33 9.02 9.88 8.06
N GLU A 34 10.06 10.17 8.82
CA GLU A 34 10.69 11.49 8.90
C GLU A 34 11.17 11.95 7.52
N HIS A 35 11.86 11.09 6.77
CA HIS A 35 12.34 11.40 5.41
C HIS A 35 11.19 11.75 4.45
N PHE A 36 10.07 11.03 4.56
CA PHE A 36 8.92 11.20 3.66
C PHE A 36 7.80 12.08 4.23
N ALA A 37 7.96 12.71 5.41
CA ALA A 37 6.88 13.34 6.16
C ALA A 37 6.11 14.41 5.36
N GLU A 38 6.81 15.28 4.64
CA GLU A 38 6.17 16.30 3.80
C GLU A 38 5.46 15.69 2.59
N ARG A 39 6.02 14.60 2.05
CA ARG A 39 5.52 13.99 0.83
C ARG A 39 4.31 13.09 1.07
N ILE A 40 4.33 12.34 2.16
CA ILE A 40 3.28 11.35 2.47
C ILE A 40 1.93 12.02 2.70
N VAL A 41 1.91 13.20 3.32
CA VAL A 41 0.67 13.95 3.63
C VAL A 41 0.04 14.62 2.41
N VAL A 42 0.79 14.80 1.31
CA VAL A 42 0.28 15.38 0.05
C VAL A 42 0.14 14.36 -1.07
N SER A 43 0.62 13.13 -0.89
CA SER A 43 0.62 12.12 -1.95
C SER A 43 -0.78 11.53 -2.18
N PRO A 44 -1.23 11.41 -3.44
CA PRO A 44 -2.46 10.69 -3.77
C PRO A 44 -2.21 9.18 -3.81
N ALA A 45 -3.27 8.37 -3.61
CA ALA A 45 -3.17 6.91 -3.77
C ALA A 45 -3.19 6.47 -5.24
N SER A 46 -3.79 7.26 -6.12
CA SER A 46 -3.88 6.98 -7.56
C SER A 46 -3.91 8.24 -8.40
N TYR A 47 -3.73 8.07 -9.72
CA TYR A 47 -3.64 9.19 -10.66
C TYR A 47 -4.98 9.60 -11.31
N LYS A 48 -6.01 8.75 -11.18
CA LYS A 48 -7.34 8.96 -11.78
C LYS A 48 -8.39 9.21 -10.72
N ALA A 49 -9.19 10.26 -10.89
CA ALA A 49 -10.18 10.72 -9.91
C ALA A 49 -11.14 9.61 -9.44
N HIS A 50 -11.50 8.70 -10.34
CA HIS A 50 -12.48 7.64 -10.11
C HIS A 50 -11.87 6.26 -9.83
N PHE A 51 -10.54 6.18 -9.63
CA PHE A 51 -9.88 4.93 -9.24
C PHE A 51 -10.02 4.76 -7.75
N HIS A 52 -9.09 5.29 -6.95
CA HIS A 52 -9.16 5.19 -5.50
C HIS A 52 -8.30 6.28 -4.84
N ASN A 53 -8.87 7.02 -3.90
CA ASN A 53 -8.30 8.18 -3.19
C ASN A 53 -7.32 9.07 -3.99
N CYS A 54 -7.77 9.57 -5.14
CA CYS A 54 -7.02 10.47 -6.03
C CYS A 54 -7.16 11.93 -5.58
N TYR A 55 -6.54 12.28 -4.44
CA TYR A 55 -6.50 13.62 -3.86
C TYR A 55 -5.29 13.75 -2.91
N PRO A 56 -4.84 14.96 -2.54
CA PRO A 56 -3.72 15.13 -1.61
C PRO A 56 -4.01 14.49 -0.24
N GLY A 57 -3.11 13.61 0.23
CA GLY A 57 -3.29 12.82 1.45
C GLY A 57 -4.03 11.49 1.23
N GLY A 58 -4.54 11.24 0.03
CA GLY A 58 -5.26 10.02 -0.30
C GLY A 58 -4.44 8.74 -0.15
N TYR A 59 -3.11 8.83 -0.23
CA TYR A 59 -2.20 7.72 0.09
C TYR A 59 -2.40 7.23 1.52
N LEU A 60 -2.38 8.12 2.52
CA LEU A 60 -2.55 7.74 3.92
C LEU A 60 -3.92 7.14 4.19
N ASP A 61 -4.98 7.76 3.65
CA ASP A 61 -6.34 7.22 3.73
C ASP A 61 -6.42 5.79 3.19
N HIS A 62 -5.76 5.55 2.06
CA HIS A 62 -5.73 4.24 1.44
C HIS A 62 -5.00 3.22 2.34
N ILE A 63 -3.79 3.52 2.79
CA ILE A 63 -3.02 2.63 3.66
C ILE A 63 -3.78 2.30 4.95
N HIS A 64 -4.43 3.28 5.59
CA HIS A 64 -5.27 3.05 6.78
C HIS A 64 -6.44 2.09 6.48
N ASN A 65 -7.10 2.24 5.33
CA ASN A 65 -8.16 1.32 4.90
C ASN A 65 -7.62 -0.10 4.70
N VAL A 66 -6.45 -0.25 4.07
CA VAL A 66 -5.82 -1.57 3.84
C VAL A 66 -5.44 -2.23 5.16
N ILE A 67 -4.84 -1.51 6.11
CA ILE A 67 -4.50 -2.03 7.45
C ILE A 67 -5.75 -2.51 8.18
N ALA A 68 -6.84 -1.72 8.15
CA ALA A 68 -8.12 -2.14 8.73
C ALA A 68 -8.67 -3.39 8.00
N GLY A 69 -8.60 -3.41 6.67
CA GLY A 69 -9.00 -4.52 5.83
C GLY A 69 -8.27 -5.82 6.17
N VAL A 70 -6.96 -5.77 6.40
CA VAL A 70 -6.15 -6.94 6.77
C VAL A 70 -6.69 -7.62 8.03
N VAL A 71 -7.10 -6.85 9.03
CA VAL A 71 -7.70 -7.40 10.26
C VAL A 71 -9.01 -8.14 9.96
N HIS A 72 -9.86 -7.58 9.09
CA HIS A 72 -11.13 -8.19 8.72
C HIS A 72 -10.95 -9.46 7.87
N ILE A 73 -10.06 -9.41 6.88
CA ILE A 73 -9.79 -10.54 5.99
C ILE A 73 -9.11 -11.69 6.75
N ALA A 74 -8.13 -11.39 7.61
CA ALA A 74 -7.50 -12.38 8.47
C ALA A 74 -8.53 -13.09 9.37
N ARG A 75 -9.48 -12.36 9.94
CA ARG A 75 -10.57 -12.94 10.74
C ARG A 75 -11.48 -13.83 9.90
N ALA A 76 -11.86 -13.40 8.70
CA ALA A 76 -12.71 -14.18 7.80
C ALA A 76 -12.02 -15.48 7.36
N MET A 77 -10.75 -15.41 6.94
CA MET A 77 -9.95 -16.59 6.57
C MET A 77 -9.80 -17.56 7.73
N LYS A 78 -9.48 -17.06 8.93
CA LYS A 78 -9.42 -17.89 10.14
C LYS A 78 -10.76 -18.57 10.45
N ALA A 79 -11.89 -17.87 10.29
CA ALA A 79 -13.21 -18.44 10.50
C ALA A 79 -13.56 -19.56 9.52
N MET A 80 -12.95 -19.56 8.33
CA MET A 80 -13.06 -20.62 7.33
C MET A 80 -12.06 -21.77 7.56
N GLY A 81 -11.26 -21.74 8.63
CA GLY A 81 -10.25 -22.76 8.92
C GLY A 81 -8.97 -22.62 8.11
N VAL A 82 -8.72 -21.46 7.49
CA VAL A 82 -7.44 -21.19 6.83
C VAL A 82 -6.36 -20.99 7.89
N GLU A 83 -5.21 -21.63 7.68
CA GLU A 83 -4.05 -21.47 8.56
C GLU A 83 -3.51 -20.04 8.49
N MET A 84 -3.33 -19.43 9.65
CA MET A 84 -2.74 -18.09 9.78
C MET A 84 -1.27 -18.26 10.11
N ASP A 85 -0.45 -18.45 9.08
CA ASP A 85 0.96 -18.80 9.19
C ASP A 85 1.88 -17.59 9.44
N PHE A 86 1.31 -16.41 9.69
CA PHE A 86 2.03 -15.15 9.85
C PHE A 86 1.59 -14.42 11.13
N THR A 87 2.43 -13.49 11.61
CA THR A 87 2.16 -12.72 12.82
C THR A 87 1.34 -11.46 12.55
N LYS A 88 0.77 -10.87 13.61
CA LYS A 88 0.09 -9.56 13.52
C LYS A 88 1.06 -8.46 13.03
N GLU A 89 2.31 -8.50 13.49
CA GLU A 89 3.36 -7.58 13.07
C GLU A 89 3.61 -7.69 11.56
N GLU A 90 3.84 -8.89 11.03
CA GLU A 90 4.05 -9.12 9.59
C GLU A 90 2.87 -8.63 8.75
N ALA A 91 1.64 -8.82 9.26
CA ALA A 91 0.42 -8.38 8.58
C ALA A 91 0.29 -6.86 8.51
N ILE A 92 0.53 -6.17 9.62
CA ILE A 92 0.51 -4.70 9.67
C ILE A 92 1.66 -4.13 8.85
N PHE A 93 2.85 -4.71 8.95
CA PHE A 93 4.04 -4.28 8.21
C PHE A 93 3.80 -4.36 6.70
N ALA A 94 3.37 -5.52 6.19
CA ALA A 94 3.11 -5.69 4.78
C ALA A 94 2.01 -4.74 4.27
N ALA A 95 0.90 -4.58 5.00
CA ALA A 95 -0.17 -3.65 4.65
C ALA A 95 0.30 -2.20 4.61
N MET A 96 1.10 -1.78 5.60
CA MET A 96 1.61 -0.41 5.72
C MET A 96 2.54 -0.03 4.57
N PHE A 97 3.34 -0.98 4.06
CA PHE A 97 4.40 -0.70 3.10
C PHE A 97 4.18 -1.28 1.70
N HIS A 98 3.08 -2.00 1.43
CA HIS A 98 2.83 -2.59 0.10
C HIS A 98 2.96 -1.55 -1.03
N ASP A 99 2.44 -0.36 -0.78
CA ASP A 99 2.33 0.75 -1.72
C ASP A 99 3.36 1.86 -1.51
N LEU A 100 4.35 1.68 -0.63
CA LEU A 100 5.37 2.70 -0.28
C LEU A 100 6.04 3.32 -1.51
N GLY A 101 6.23 2.56 -2.59
CA GLY A 101 6.76 3.03 -3.86
C GLY A 101 5.95 4.15 -4.54
N LYS A 102 4.71 4.42 -4.11
CA LYS A 102 3.90 5.57 -4.54
C LYS A 102 4.38 6.90 -3.92
N LEU A 103 5.29 6.85 -2.95
CA LEU A 103 5.98 8.05 -2.47
C LEU A 103 7.09 8.49 -3.42
N GLY A 104 7.50 7.69 -4.41
CA GLY A 104 8.58 8.02 -5.34
C GLY A 104 9.91 7.50 -4.83
N ASP A 105 11.02 8.14 -5.21
CA ASP A 105 12.37 7.76 -4.73
C ASP A 105 12.81 8.66 -3.56
N LEU A 106 14.11 8.69 -3.24
CA LEU A 106 14.62 9.49 -2.13
C LEU A 106 14.42 11.00 -2.33
N THR A 107 14.28 11.48 -3.56
CA THR A 107 14.28 12.93 -3.89
C THR A 107 13.04 13.38 -4.65
N GLU A 108 12.50 12.55 -5.55
CA GLU A 108 11.44 12.88 -6.48
C GLU A 108 10.14 12.11 -6.15
N PRO A 109 8.96 12.76 -6.19
CA PRO A 109 7.68 12.11 -5.94
C PRO A 109 7.27 11.19 -7.09
N TYR A 110 6.47 10.17 -6.80
CA TYR A 110 5.92 9.26 -7.83
C TYR A 110 4.89 9.95 -8.72
N TYR A 111 3.96 10.66 -8.10
CA TYR A 111 2.91 11.40 -8.79
C TYR A 111 3.24 12.89 -8.82
N ILE A 112 3.05 13.50 -10.00
CA ILE A 112 3.06 14.94 -10.20
C ILE A 112 1.73 15.37 -10.83
N SER A 113 1.35 16.64 -10.67
CA SER A 113 0.11 17.17 -11.22
C SER A 113 0.05 17.00 -12.74
N GLN A 114 -1.10 16.56 -13.26
CA GLN A 114 -1.32 16.44 -14.69
C GLN A 114 -1.44 17.83 -15.33
N THR A 115 -0.57 18.15 -16.28
CA THR A 115 -0.55 19.46 -16.95
C THR A 115 -1.50 19.54 -18.15
N SER A 116 -1.83 18.41 -18.78
CA SER A 116 -2.76 18.35 -19.91
C SER A 116 -4.22 18.56 -19.49
N ASN A 117 -4.83 19.69 -19.90
CA ASN A 117 -6.26 19.96 -19.68
C ASN A 117 -7.13 18.85 -20.28
N TRP A 118 -6.78 18.37 -21.48
CA TRP A 118 -7.52 17.32 -22.14
C TRP A 118 -7.54 16.03 -21.32
N HIS A 119 -6.41 15.62 -20.72
CA HIS A 119 -6.36 14.45 -19.83
C HIS A 119 -7.17 14.65 -18.55
N ARG A 120 -7.12 15.84 -17.94
CA ARG A 120 -7.91 16.14 -16.74
C ARG A 120 -9.41 16.09 -17.03
N GLU A 121 -9.87 16.74 -18.09
CA GLU A 121 -11.29 16.90 -18.40
C GLU A 121 -11.92 15.63 -19.00
N ASN A 122 -11.22 14.98 -19.95
CA ASN A 122 -11.78 13.85 -20.70
C ASN A 122 -11.48 12.49 -20.06
N ARG A 123 -10.37 12.37 -19.32
CA ARG A 123 -9.93 11.09 -18.73
C ARG A 123 -9.98 11.09 -17.20
N GLY A 124 -10.21 12.25 -16.57
CA GLY A 124 -10.19 12.39 -15.11
C GLY A 124 -8.81 12.12 -14.50
N GLU A 125 -7.74 12.29 -15.28
CA GLU A 125 -6.35 12.07 -14.84
C GLU A 125 -5.83 13.33 -14.16
N LEU A 126 -5.87 13.37 -12.83
CA LEU A 126 -5.45 14.53 -12.05
C LEU A 126 -3.94 14.55 -11.81
N TYR A 127 -3.32 13.38 -11.82
CA TYR A 127 -1.89 13.21 -11.68
C TYR A 127 -1.33 12.39 -12.84
N THR A 128 0.00 12.41 -12.98
CA THR A 128 0.76 11.53 -13.87
C THR A 128 2.00 11.01 -13.15
N ILE A 129 2.55 9.91 -13.63
CA ILE A 129 3.81 9.37 -13.10
C ILE A 129 4.95 10.33 -13.49
N ASN A 130 5.82 10.61 -12.52
CA ASN A 130 6.99 11.47 -12.70
C ASN A 130 8.03 10.79 -13.59
N SER A 131 8.28 11.36 -14.78
CA SER A 131 9.22 10.83 -15.76
C SER A 131 10.69 10.91 -15.36
N LYS A 132 11.01 11.62 -14.27
CA LYS A 132 12.38 11.65 -13.71
C LYS A 132 12.75 10.36 -12.99
N LEU A 133 11.77 9.59 -12.56
CA LEU A 133 12.01 8.35 -11.83
C LEU A 133 12.54 7.26 -12.75
N ILE A 134 13.53 6.51 -12.26
CA ILE A 134 13.90 5.25 -12.88
C ILE A 134 12.71 4.29 -12.79
N PHE A 135 12.44 3.60 -13.88
CA PHE A 135 11.33 2.66 -13.94
C PHE A 135 11.53 1.54 -12.92
N MET A 136 10.57 1.46 -11.99
CA MET A 136 10.37 0.36 -11.06
C MET A 136 8.86 0.22 -10.89
N THR A 137 8.38 -1.01 -10.73
CA THR A 137 7.00 -1.21 -10.24
C THR A 137 6.88 -0.57 -8.85
N VAL A 138 5.65 -0.23 -8.43
CA VAL A 138 5.42 0.32 -7.09
C VAL A 138 5.97 -0.63 -6.03
N THR A 139 5.65 -1.91 -6.11
CA THR A 139 6.11 -2.93 -5.17
C THR A 139 7.63 -3.10 -5.15
N ASP A 140 8.31 -3.03 -6.31
CA ASP A 140 9.78 -3.10 -6.35
C ASP A 140 10.40 -1.89 -5.68
N ARG A 141 9.83 -0.71 -5.90
CA ARG A 141 10.28 0.52 -5.26
C ARG A 141 10.03 0.50 -3.76
N SER A 142 8.88 -0.02 -3.32
CA SER A 142 8.58 -0.24 -1.89
C SER A 142 9.69 -1.05 -1.22
N LEU A 143 10.03 -2.21 -1.80
CA LEU A 143 11.07 -3.10 -1.26
C LEU A 143 12.46 -2.47 -1.29
N TYR A 144 12.80 -1.75 -2.36
CA TYR A 144 14.06 -1.03 -2.47
C TYR A 144 14.20 0.07 -1.41
N LEU A 145 13.14 0.83 -1.15
CA LEU A 145 13.14 1.86 -0.11
C LEU A 145 13.28 1.23 1.27
N LEU A 146 12.54 0.16 1.57
CA LEU A 146 12.70 -0.55 2.85
C LEU A 146 14.14 -1.03 3.06
N GLN A 147 14.77 -1.57 2.01
CA GLN A 147 16.19 -1.95 2.03
C GLN A 147 17.10 -0.74 2.27
N HIS A 148 16.85 0.40 1.61
CA HIS A 148 17.65 1.62 1.78
C HIS A 148 17.67 2.12 3.22
N PHE A 149 16.53 2.06 3.93
CA PHE A 149 16.42 2.40 5.35
C PHE A 149 16.89 1.29 6.30
N GLY A 150 17.42 0.18 5.76
CA GLY A 150 17.93 -0.95 6.54
C GLY A 150 16.84 -1.73 7.28
N ILE A 151 15.58 -1.62 6.85
CA ILE A 151 14.44 -2.30 7.47
C ILE A 151 14.46 -3.75 7.00
N GLU A 152 14.65 -4.67 7.94
CA GLU A 152 14.66 -6.10 7.65
C GLU A 152 13.25 -6.59 7.36
N ILE A 153 13.12 -7.36 6.29
CA ILE A 153 11.86 -7.94 5.83
C ILE A 153 11.94 -9.46 5.86
N THR A 154 10.92 -10.12 6.40
CA THR A 154 10.80 -11.58 6.32
C THR A 154 10.45 -12.01 4.90
N SER A 155 10.66 -13.29 4.56
CA SER A 155 10.24 -13.82 3.27
C SER A 155 8.72 -13.72 3.05
N LYS A 156 7.94 -13.75 4.13
CA LYS A 156 6.47 -13.59 4.11
C LYS A 156 6.07 -12.15 3.83
N GLU A 157 6.69 -11.20 4.53
CA GLU A 157 6.50 -9.76 4.30
C GLU A 157 6.92 -9.38 2.87
N TRP A 158 8.07 -9.88 2.41
CA TRP A 158 8.54 -9.69 1.04
C TRP A 158 7.50 -10.17 0.02
N GLN A 159 6.99 -11.39 0.18
CA GLN A 159 6.00 -11.95 -0.74
C GLN A 159 4.73 -11.08 -0.70
N ALA A 160 4.20 -10.80 0.49
CA ALA A 160 2.98 -10.02 0.64
C ALA A 160 3.05 -8.60 0.02
N ILE A 161 4.21 -7.93 0.13
CA ILE A 161 4.45 -6.63 -0.52
C ILE A 161 4.65 -6.82 -2.03
N LYS A 162 5.52 -7.75 -2.44
CA LYS A 162 5.90 -7.92 -3.85
C LYS A 162 4.71 -8.26 -4.74
N ILE A 163 3.79 -9.08 -4.23
CA ILE A 163 2.67 -9.60 -5.00
C ILE A 163 1.31 -9.10 -4.47
N SER A 164 1.28 -7.94 -3.81
CA SER A 164 0.05 -7.32 -3.27
C SER A 164 -1.00 -7.04 -4.35
N ASP A 165 -0.56 -6.72 -5.57
CA ASP A 165 -1.45 -6.51 -6.73
C ASP A 165 -2.02 -7.83 -7.32
N GLY A 166 -1.67 -8.99 -6.75
CA GLY A 166 -2.20 -10.27 -7.20
C GLY A 166 -1.94 -10.56 -8.68
N LEU A 167 -2.92 -11.15 -9.37
CA LEU A 167 -2.82 -11.52 -10.79
C LEU A 167 -2.99 -10.33 -11.76
N TYR A 168 -3.17 -9.09 -11.28
CA TYR A 168 -3.16 -7.91 -12.14
C TYR A 168 -1.76 -7.59 -12.70
N VAL A 169 -0.71 -8.15 -12.07
CA VAL A 169 0.68 -8.06 -12.53
C VAL A 169 1.13 -9.41 -13.07
N GLU A 170 1.51 -9.46 -14.34
CA GLU A 170 1.90 -10.69 -15.03
C GLU A 170 3.03 -11.44 -14.32
N GLY A 171 4.01 -10.70 -13.79
CA GLY A 171 5.14 -11.26 -13.04
C GLY A 171 4.75 -11.99 -11.75
N ASN A 172 3.53 -11.80 -11.25
CA ASN A 172 3.05 -12.46 -10.04
C ASN A 172 2.49 -13.87 -10.31
N LYS A 173 2.19 -14.22 -11.57
CA LYS A 173 1.59 -15.51 -11.93
C LYS A 173 2.29 -16.74 -11.33
N PRO A 174 3.63 -16.85 -11.33
CA PRO A 174 4.30 -18.02 -10.75
C PRO A 174 4.00 -18.26 -9.25
N TYR A 175 3.57 -17.22 -8.52
CA TYR A 175 3.25 -17.33 -7.09
C TYR A 175 1.80 -17.77 -6.82
N PHE A 176 0.88 -17.52 -7.76
CA PHE A 176 -0.54 -17.87 -7.64
C PHE A 176 -0.93 -19.11 -8.43
N VAL A 177 -0.22 -19.38 -9.53
CA VAL A 177 -0.52 -20.45 -10.47
C VAL A 177 0.67 -21.40 -10.52
N SER A 178 0.74 -22.31 -9.54
CA SER A 178 1.70 -23.42 -9.58
C SER A 178 1.02 -24.68 -10.08
N TYR A 179 1.51 -25.21 -11.21
CA TYR A 179 1.14 -26.53 -11.71
C TYR A 179 2.04 -27.65 -11.16
N GLN A 180 2.96 -27.33 -10.25
CA GLN A 180 3.94 -28.26 -9.71
C GLN A 180 3.52 -28.72 -8.31
N TYR A 181 3.59 -30.05 -8.10
CA TYR A 181 3.30 -30.71 -6.82
C TYR A 181 4.56 -31.43 -6.28
N PRO A 182 4.91 -31.28 -5.00
CA PRO A 182 4.27 -30.39 -4.02
C PRO A 182 4.51 -28.92 -4.39
N PRO A 183 3.59 -28.01 -4.06
CA PRO A 183 3.80 -26.59 -4.30
C PRO A 183 5.08 -26.16 -3.56
N HIS A 184 5.92 -25.37 -4.24
CA HIS A 184 7.17 -24.88 -3.68
C HIS A 184 6.94 -24.31 -2.27
N GLN A 185 7.84 -24.60 -1.33
CA GLN A 185 7.68 -24.38 0.12
C GLN A 185 7.61 -22.89 0.56
N PHE A 186 7.42 -21.95 -0.37
CA PHE A 186 7.36 -20.51 -0.14
C PHE A 186 5.95 -19.97 -0.36
N HIS A 187 4.94 -20.60 0.26
CA HIS A 187 3.59 -20.06 0.27
C HIS A 187 3.23 -19.65 1.69
N THR A 188 3.02 -18.35 1.89
CA THR A 188 2.35 -17.83 3.08
C THR A 188 0.94 -17.41 2.75
N ASN A 189 -0.01 -17.49 3.66
CA ASN A 189 -1.35 -16.94 3.43
C ASN A 189 -1.40 -15.41 3.58
N LEU A 190 -0.29 -14.78 4.00
CA LEU A 190 -0.22 -13.33 4.21
C LEU A 190 -0.49 -12.54 2.93
N HIS A 191 0.05 -12.97 1.79
CA HIS A 191 -0.13 -12.25 0.53
C HIS A 191 -1.59 -12.21 0.08
N TYR A 192 -2.37 -13.27 0.31
CA TYR A 192 -3.82 -13.27 0.05
C TYR A 192 -4.52 -12.24 0.93
N VAL A 193 -4.16 -12.17 2.21
CA VAL A 193 -4.77 -11.24 3.16
C VAL A 193 -4.52 -9.79 2.75
N VAL A 194 -3.27 -9.44 2.41
CA VAL A 194 -2.92 -8.09 1.96
C VAL A 194 -3.58 -7.78 0.62
N HIS A 195 -3.52 -8.68 -0.36
CA HIS A 195 -4.15 -8.50 -1.67
C HIS A 195 -5.66 -8.24 -1.57
N PHE A 196 -6.39 -9.05 -0.79
CA PHE A 196 -7.83 -8.87 -0.64
C PHE A 196 -8.19 -7.63 0.17
N ALA A 197 -7.39 -7.27 1.17
CA ALA A 197 -7.58 -6.04 1.93
C ALA A 197 -7.40 -4.79 1.06
N ASP A 198 -6.35 -4.76 0.24
CA ASP A 198 -6.15 -3.71 -0.76
C ASP A 198 -7.30 -3.66 -1.77
N HIS A 199 -7.63 -4.80 -2.37
CA HIS A 199 -8.67 -4.88 -3.38
C HIS A 199 -10.04 -4.39 -2.87
N ILE A 200 -10.46 -4.81 -1.67
CA ILE A 200 -11.72 -4.37 -1.07
C ILE A 200 -11.67 -2.89 -0.70
N SER A 201 -10.52 -2.38 -0.25
CA SER A 201 -10.33 -0.96 0.04
C SER A 201 -10.53 -0.11 -1.22
N THR A 202 -9.91 -0.48 -2.34
CA THR A 202 -10.09 0.24 -3.61
C THR A 202 -11.55 0.23 -4.11
N ILE A 203 -12.28 -0.88 -3.92
CA ILE A 203 -13.72 -0.95 -4.24
C ILE A 203 -14.51 0.04 -3.38
N GLY A 204 -14.29 0.03 -2.05
CA GLY A 204 -14.98 0.93 -1.13
C GLY A 204 -14.68 2.40 -1.40
N GLU A 205 -13.42 2.72 -1.72
CA GLU A 205 -12.96 4.07 -2.09
C GLU A 205 -13.66 4.58 -3.35
N ARG A 206 -13.72 3.75 -4.39
CA ARG A 206 -14.44 4.05 -5.62
C ARG A 206 -15.93 4.27 -5.38
N ASP A 207 -16.55 3.45 -4.55
CA ASP A 207 -17.99 3.55 -4.28
C ASP A 207 -18.32 4.80 -3.46
N ARG A 208 -17.48 5.18 -2.49
CA ARG A 208 -17.58 6.47 -1.79
C ARG A 208 -17.46 7.66 -2.74
N HIS A 209 -16.50 7.63 -3.66
CA HIS A 209 -16.35 8.67 -4.68
C HIS A 209 -17.57 8.77 -5.60
N ARG A 210 -18.19 7.64 -5.97
CA ARG A 210 -19.42 7.64 -6.76
C ARG A 210 -20.61 8.23 -6.00
N GLN A 211 -20.71 7.95 -4.71
CA GLN A 211 -21.79 8.44 -3.84
C GLN A 211 -21.69 9.96 -3.62
N SER A 212 -20.48 10.50 -3.41
CA SER A 212 -20.28 11.94 -3.19
C SER A 212 -20.60 12.81 -4.42
N ARG A 213 -20.67 12.22 -5.62
CA ARG A 213 -21.09 12.92 -6.85
C ARG A 213 -22.62 12.92 -7.06
N LYS A 214 -23.37 12.17 -6.27
CA LYS A 214 -24.84 12.08 -6.36
C LYS A 214 -25.56 12.99 -5.34
N SER A 215 -24.85 13.43 -4.30
CA SER A 215 -25.30 14.41 -3.30
C SER A 215 -24.98 15.83 -3.74
#